data_AF-A0A2T0X8A2-F1
#
_entry.id   AF-A0A2T0X8A2-F1
#
_cell.length_a   1.000
_cell.length_b   1.000
_cell.length_c   1.000
_cell.angle_alpha   90.00
_cell.angle_beta   90.00
_cell.angle_gamma   90.00
#
_symmetry.space_group_name_H-M   'P 1'
#
loop_
_entity.id
_entity.type
_entity.pdbx_description
1 polymer ?
#
loop_
_entity_poly.entity_id
_entity_poly.type
_entity_poly.pdbx_seq_one_letter_code
_entity_poly.pdbx_strand_id
1 'polypeptide(L)'
;MIDLHTRLQMLERPALLVRTARHGLERYRRPRDLRRALRQRGEPLPGPAAAVMALLEREKGLERARVAGDPRYTHARHIEVLIALMGESRLLRTPA
;
A
#
# COMPACT_ATOMS: atom_id res chain seq x y z
N MET A 1 -10.44 -12.81 14.73
CA MET A 1 -9.84 -11.58 14.16
C MET A 1 -9.18 -11.93 12.83
N ILE A 2 -9.65 -11.39 11.71
CA ILE A 2 -9.05 -11.69 10.40
C ILE A 2 -7.73 -10.93 10.27
N ASP A 3 -6.64 -11.69 10.08
CA ASP A 3 -5.30 -11.16 9.87
C ASP A 3 -5.27 -10.28 8.61
N LEU A 4 -4.46 -9.22 8.61
CA LEU A 4 -4.25 -8.39 7.43
C LEU A 4 -3.71 -9.25 6.29
N HIS A 5 -2.91 -10.28 6.61
CA HIS A 5 -2.48 -11.26 5.62
C HIS A 5 -3.66 -11.96 4.94
N THR A 6 -4.66 -12.41 5.71
CA THR A 6 -5.88 -13.01 5.17
C THR A 6 -6.67 -12.00 4.34
N ARG A 7 -6.80 -10.74 4.78
CA ARG A 7 -7.45 -9.68 3.98
C ARG A 7 -6.72 -9.38 2.68
N LEU A 8 -5.39 -9.46 2.67
CA LEU A 8 -4.56 -9.28 1.47
C LEU A 8 -4.56 -10.52 0.57
N GLN A 9 -4.72 -11.72 1.14
CA GLN A 9 -4.92 -12.96 0.39
C GLN A 9 -6.31 -13.00 -0.28
N MET A 10 -7.31 -12.36 0.34
CA MET A 10 -8.64 -12.15 -0.26
C MET A 10 -8.63 -11.11 -1.39
N LEU A 11 -7.61 -10.24 -1.46
CA LEU A 11 -7.32 -9.53 -2.70
C LEU A 11 -6.64 -10.54 -3.61
N GLU A 12 -7.20 -10.82 -4.80
CA GLU A 12 -6.62 -11.73 -5.79
C GLU A 12 -5.34 -11.14 -6.44
N ARG A 13 -4.36 -10.77 -5.62
CA ARG A 13 -3.10 -10.19 -6.08
C ARG A 13 -2.10 -11.29 -6.34
N PRO A 14 -1.28 -11.15 -7.41
CA PRO A 14 -0.15 -12.04 -7.62
C PRO A 14 0.70 -12.16 -6.36
N ALA A 15 0.89 -13.38 -5.87
CA ALA A 15 1.59 -13.65 -4.61
C ALA A 15 2.98 -13.00 -4.55
N LEU A 16 3.62 -12.80 -5.70
CA LEU A 16 4.89 -12.11 -5.83
C LEU A 16 4.84 -10.64 -5.35
N LEU A 17 3.80 -9.88 -5.71
CA LEU A 17 3.67 -8.47 -5.30
C LEU A 17 3.57 -8.35 -3.78
N VAL A 18 2.74 -9.20 -3.18
CA VAL A 18 2.54 -9.23 -1.73
C VAL A 18 3.82 -9.66 -1.02
N ARG A 19 4.51 -10.69 -1.51
CA ARG A 19 5.80 -11.14 -0.94
C ARG A 19 6.85 -10.03 -0.99
N THR A 20 7.01 -9.37 -2.13
CA THR A 20 7.97 -8.26 -2.26
C THR A 20 7.64 -7.10 -1.34
N ALA A 21 6.36 -6.74 -1.21
CA ALA A 21 5.93 -5.70 -0.29
C ALA A 21 6.21 -6.07 1.18
N ARG A 22 6.07 -7.34 1.58
CA ARG A 22 6.43 -7.79 2.93
C ARG A 22 7.91 -7.59 3.24
N HIS A 23 8.81 -7.85 2.30
CA HIS A 23 10.24 -7.57 2.49
C HIS A 23 10.52 -6.06 2.56
N GLY A 24 9.83 -5.26 1.75
CA GLY A 24 9.97 -3.79 1.79
C GLY A 24 9.46 -3.15 3.08
N LEU A 25 8.53 -3.80 3.77
CA LEU A 25 7.90 -3.31 5.00
C LEU A 25 8.88 -3.12 6.16
N GLU A 26 9.93 -3.94 6.24
CA GLU A 26 10.99 -3.79 7.25
C GLU A 26 11.73 -2.45 7.15
N ARG A 27 11.71 -1.84 5.96
CA ARG A 27 12.38 -0.56 5.66
C ARG A 27 11.41 0.60 5.55
N TYR A 28 10.13 0.39 5.89
CA TYR A 28 9.09 1.39 5.78
C TYR A 28 9.35 2.58 6.72
N ARG A 29 9.48 3.77 6.14
CA ARG A 29 9.59 5.04 6.85
C ARG A 29 8.41 5.92 6.46
N ARG A 30 7.43 6.02 7.36
CA ARG A 30 6.16 6.73 7.15
C ARG A 30 6.32 8.10 6.45
N PRO A 31 7.18 9.03 6.90
CA PRO A 31 7.25 10.35 6.27
C PRO A 31 7.64 10.35 4.80
N ARG A 32 8.58 9.48 4.42
CA ARG A 32 9.14 9.37 3.07
C ARG A 32 8.25 8.53 2.17
N ASP A 33 7.90 7.33 2.65
CA ASP A 33 7.28 6.30 1.83
C ASP A 33 5.79 6.55 1.65
N LEU A 34 5.08 7.03 2.68
CA LEU A 34 3.67 7.40 2.55
C LEU A 34 3.49 8.55 1.56
N ARG A 35 4.36 9.57 1.64
CA ARG A 35 4.32 10.71 0.71
C ARG A 35 4.52 10.26 -0.73
N ARG A 36 5.49 9.36 -0.96
CA ARG A 36 5.76 8.78 -2.29
C ARG A 36 4.59 7.95 -2.80
N ALA A 37 4.04 7.07 -1.96
CA ALA A 37 2.89 6.22 -2.29
C ALA A 37 1.63 7.04 -2.60
N LEU A 38 1.40 8.12 -1.84
CA LEU A 38 0.29 9.05 -2.06
C LEU A 38 0.58 10.11 -3.14
N ARG A 39 1.79 10.16 -3.71
CA ARG A 39 2.20 11.22 -4.65
C ARG A 39 1.84 12.64 -4.18
N GLN A 40 1.77 12.86 -2.86
CA GLN A 40 1.49 14.17 -2.28
C GLN A 40 2.79 15.00 -2.26
N ARG A 41 2.69 16.30 -2.54
CA ARG A 41 3.80 17.25 -2.42
C ARG A 41 3.33 18.41 -1.55
N GLY A 42 4.13 18.78 -0.55
CA GLY A 42 3.88 19.98 0.27
C GLY A 42 2.80 19.84 1.34
N GLU A 43 1.86 18.91 1.23
CA GLU A 43 0.80 18.70 2.22
C GLU A 43 1.25 17.90 3.46
N PRO A 44 0.66 18.19 4.64
CA PRO A 44 0.84 17.35 5.82
C PRO A 44 0.29 15.94 5.58
N LEU A 45 0.97 14.94 6.14
CA LEU A 45 0.57 13.55 5.94
C LEU A 45 -0.74 13.26 6.68
N PRO A 46 -1.68 12.55 6.04
CA PRO A 46 -2.93 12.18 6.69
C PRO A 46 -2.67 11.27 7.90
N GLY A 47 -3.61 11.23 8.85
CA GLY A 47 -3.58 10.25 9.94
C GLY A 47 -3.69 8.80 9.40
N PRO A 48 -3.27 7.77 10.17
CA PRO A 48 -3.20 6.40 9.68
C PRO A 48 -4.49 5.87 9.04
N ALA A 49 -5.66 6.21 9.59
CA ALA A 49 -6.95 5.77 9.05
C ALA A 49 -7.23 6.37 7.66
N ALA A 50 -7.07 7.68 7.51
CA ALA A 50 -7.24 8.37 6.24
C ALA A 50 -6.18 7.93 5.22
N ALA A 51 -4.95 7.70 5.67
CA ALA A 51 -3.87 7.17 4.84
C ALA A 51 -4.22 5.80 4.25
N VAL A 52 -4.73 4.86 5.07
CA VAL A 52 -5.15 3.53 4.62
C VAL A 52 -6.26 3.63 3.57
N MET A 53 -7.28 4.46 3.79
CA MET A 53 -8.36 4.63 2.81
C MET A 53 -7.85 5.17 1.47
N ALA A 54 -6.98 6.18 1.49
CA ALA A 54 -6.38 6.72 0.27
C ALA A 54 -5.47 5.71 -0.46
N LEU A 55 -4.75 4.87 0.30
CA LEU A 55 -3.90 3.81 -0.25
C LEU A 55 -4.72 2.69 -0.88
N LEU A 56 -5.86 2.29 -0.29
CA LEU A 56 -6.77 1.29 -0.86
C LEU A 56 -7.31 1.73 -2.22
N GLU A 57 -7.71 2.99 -2.37
CA GLU A 57 -8.19 3.49 -3.66
C GLU A 57 -7.08 3.53 -4.71
N ARG A 58 -5.85 3.88 -4.28
CA ARG A 58 -4.67 3.85 -5.17
C ARG A 58 -4.34 2.43 -5.61
N GLU A 59 -4.40 1.48 -4.69
CA GLU A 59 -4.15 0.06 -4.90
C GLU A 59 -5.14 -0.50 -5.95
N LYS A 60 -6.44 -0.26 -5.76
CA LYS A 60 -7.48 -0.64 -6.73
C LYS A 60 -7.21 -0.08 -8.13
N GLY A 61 -6.80 1.19 -8.21
CA GLY A 61 -6.45 1.82 -9.49
C GLY A 61 -5.25 1.15 -10.16
N LEU A 62 -4.22 0.79 -9.39
CA LEU A 62 -3.03 0.11 -9.90
C LEU A 62 -3.33 -1.32 -10.34
N GLU A 63 -4.23 -2.02 -9.66
CA GLU A 63 -4.66 -3.33 -10.10
C GLU A 63 -5.43 -3.28 -11.43
N ARG A 64 -6.38 -2.33 -11.56
CA ARG A 64 -7.08 -2.14 -12.84
C ARG A 64 -6.11 -1.88 -13.98
N ALA A 65 -5.12 -1.02 -13.75
CA ALA A 65 -4.06 -0.73 -14.73
C ALA A 65 -3.22 -1.98 -15.06
N ARG A 66 -2.90 -2.81 -14.07
CA ARG A 66 -2.18 -4.08 -14.26
C ARG A 66 -2.95 -5.04 -15.16
N VAL A 67 -4.24 -5.24 -14.87
CA VAL A 67 -5.10 -6.17 -15.63
C VAL A 67 -5.36 -5.64 -17.04
N ALA A 68 -5.49 -4.33 -17.21
CA ALA A 68 -5.67 -3.69 -18.51
C ALA A 68 -4.38 -3.62 -19.36
N GLY A 69 -3.22 -4.00 -18.82
CA GLY A 69 -1.93 -3.86 -19.52
C GLY A 69 -1.54 -2.40 -19.79
N ASP A 70 -1.94 -1.47 -18.92
CA ASP A 70 -1.67 -0.04 -19.10
C ASP A 70 -0.15 0.21 -19.17
N PRO A 71 0.38 0.86 -20.23
CA PRO A 71 1.81 1.13 -20.37
C PRO A 71 2.38 2.04 -19.27
N ARG A 72 1.53 2.76 -18.52
CA ARG A 72 1.92 3.60 -17.38
C ARG A 72 1.98 2.80 -16.08
N TYR A 73 1.50 1.55 -16.08
CA TYR A 73 1.58 0.68 -14.91
C TYR A 73 3.04 0.30 -14.64
N THR A 74 3.44 0.37 -13.36
CA THR A 74 4.72 -0.15 -12.92
C THR A 74 4.55 -0.99 -11.66
N HIS A 75 5.17 -2.17 -11.66
CA HIS A 75 5.20 -3.07 -10.50
C HIS A 75 5.81 -2.37 -9.28
N ALA A 76 6.86 -1.57 -9.46
CA ALA A 76 7.49 -0.81 -8.38
C ALA A 76 6.49 0.11 -7.65
N ARG A 77 5.63 0.83 -8.39
CA ARG A 77 4.61 1.69 -7.79
C ARG A 77 3.54 0.91 -7.05
N HIS A 78 3.13 -0.24 -7.59
CA HIS A 78 2.19 -1.13 -6.91
C HIS A 78 2.79 -1.65 -5.59
N ILE A 79 4.04 -2.11 -5.62
CA ILE A 79 4.77 -2.56 -4.43
C ILE A 79 4.88 -1.44 -3.39
N GLU A 80 5.22 -0.21 -3.79
CA GLU A 80 5.29 0.94 -2.88
C GLU A 80 3.96 1.20 -2.15
N VAL A 81 2.83 1.15 -2.87
CA VAL A 81 1.50 1.31 -2.27
C VAL A 81 1.19 0.17 -1.32
N LEU A 82 1.51 -1.07 -1.67
CA LEU A 82 1.29 -2.23 -0.79
C LEU A 82 2.14 -2.16 0.48
N ILE A 83 3.40 -1.74 0.39
CA ILE A 83 4.28 -1.52 1.55
C ILE A 83 3.65 -0.48 2.49
N ALA A 84 3.27 0.68 1.94
CA ALA A 84 2.66 1.74 2.73
C ALA A 84 1.33 1.29 3.35
N LEU A 85 0.50 0.55 2.62
CA LEU A 85 -0.78 0.05 3.10
C LEU A 85 -0.59 -0.91 4.29
N MET A 86 0.38 -1.83 4.18
CA MET A 86 0.72 -2.73 5.28
C MET A 86 1.29 -1.97 6.49
N GLY A 87 2.15 -0.98 6.25
CA GLY A 87 2.75 -0.14 7.29
C GLY A 87 1.69 0.65 8.07
N GLU A 88 0.82 1.39 7.37
CA GLU A 88 -0.24 2.17 8.02
C GLU A 88 -1.28 1.26 8.70
N SER A 89 -1.57 0.10 8.13
CA SER A 89 -2.49 -0.88 8.76
C SER A 89 -1.94 -1.45 10.07
N ARG A 90 -0.61 -1.56 10.23
CA ARG A 90 0.00 -1.94 11.52
C ARG A 90 -0.20 -0.85 12.56
N LEU A 91 -0.02 0.42 12.18
CA LEU A 91 -0.23 1.56 13.07
C LEU A 91 -1.68 1.67 13.57
N LEU A 92 -2.67 1.21 12.78
CA LEU A 92 -4.06 1.14 13.23
C LEU A 92 -4.37 0.01 14.20
N ARG A 93 -3.57 -1.06 14.20
CA ARG A 93 -3.76 -2.23 15.08
C ARG A 93 -3.11 -2.05 16.44
N THR A 94 -2.09 -1.21 16.53
CA THR A 94 -1.47 -0.83 17.81
C THR A 94 -2.17 0.43 18.30
N PRO A 95 -3.12 0.34 19.26
CA PRO A 95 -3.58 1.56 19.93
C PRO A 95 -2.38 2.23 20.58
N ALA A 96 -2.23 3.53 20.36
CA ALA A 96 -1.23 4.35 21.02
C ALA A 96 -1.51 4.42 22.54
#